data_AF-A0A7X8LT18-F1
#
_entry.id   AF-A0A7X8LT18-F1
#
_cell.length_a   1.000
_cell.length_b   1.000
_cell.length_c   1.000
_cell.angle_alpha   90.00
_cell.angle_beta   90.00
_cell.angle_gamma   90.00
#
_symmetry.space_group_name_H-M   'P 1'
#
loop_
_entity.id
_entity.type
_entity.pdbx_description
1 polymer ?
#
loop_
_entity_poly.entity_id
_entity_poly.type
_entity_poly.pdbx_seq_one_letter_code
_entity_poly.pdbx_strand_id
1 'polypeptide(L)'
;MRRLLAASFVVLLLSGCGGGDKKKPASMLSPDANLNMPPLSGQMFELYSWSSGGEWYFSVIEFSPAPRAFADISSQAYAVRGVKALMSRLSGVPQGAQIYWNFRDIKGVMLPPEETMRDVAEALKSSSISLDIIRR
;
A
#
# COMPACT_ATOMS: atom_id res chain seq x y z
N MET A 1 27.06 -17.74 54.48
CA MET A 1 26.82 -18.87 55.41
C MET A 1 25.35 -19.29 55.32
N ARG A 2 25.13 -20.60 55.15
CA ARG A 2 23.99 -21.44 55.62
C ARG A 2 22.55 -21.06 55.19
N ARG A 3 21.93 -21.89 54.32
CA ARG A 3 20.94 -22.99 54.58
C ARG A 3 19.51 -22.41 54.69
N LEU A 4 18.42 -22.96 54.15
CA LEU A 4 17.87 -24.33 54.10
C LEU A 4 17.22 -24.57 52.70
N LEU A 5 17.21 -25.70 51.98
CA LEU A 5 16.90 -27.13 52.24
C LEU A 5 15.49 -27.44 52.79
N ALA A 6 14.60 -27.92 51.91
CA ALA A 6 13.73 -29.10 52.06
C ALA A 6 12.63 -29.06 50.97
N ALA A 7 12.65 -29.91 49.95
CA ALA A 7 12.21 -31.31 49.93
C ALA A 7 10.67 -31.44 49.82
N SER A 8 10.18 -31.76 48.61
CA SER A 8 9.52 -33.04 48.24
C SER A 8 8.04 -33.05 48.61
N PHE A 9 7.10 -33.34 47.72
CA PHE A 9 6.64 -34.65 47.23
C PHE A 9 5.30 -34.30 46.53
N VAL A 10 4.89 -34.79 45.36
CA VAL A 10 4.26 -36.10 45.10
C VAL A 10 3.88 -36.11 43.62
N VAL A 11 4.24 -37.18 42.92
CA VAL A 11 3.78 -37.61 41.59
C VAL A 11 2.36 -38.18 41.69
N LEU A 12 1.54 -38.06 40.64
CA LEU A 12 0.39 -38.92 40.19
C LEU A 12 -0.57 -38.00 39.39
N LEU A 13 -1.14 -38.28 38.21
CA LEU A 13 -1.37 -39.49 37.42
C LEU A 13 -1.64 -39.12 35.96
N LEU A 14 -1.40 -40.11 35.10
CA LEU A 14 -1.79 -40.22 33.70
C LEU A 14 -3.24 -39.79 33.44
N SER A 15 -3.45 -39.05 32.34
CA SER A 15 -4.68 -39.11 31.56
C SER A 15 -4.35 -38.79 30.11
N GLY A 16 -4.07 -39.85 29.35
CA GLY A 16 -4.19 -39.84 27.91
C GLY A 16 -5.66 -39.96 27.52
N CYS A 17 -6.11 -39.02 26.69
CA CYS A 17 -7.19 -39.15 25.71
C CYS A 17 -6.67 -38.33 24.51
N GLY A 18 -6.56 -38.85 23.31
CA GLY A 18 -7.62 -39.52 22.55
C GLY A 18 -7.93 -38.62 21.35
N GLY A 19 -7.89 -39.19 20.15
CA GLY A 19 -7.75 -38.48 18.87
C GLY A 19 -8.87 -37.51 18.50
N GLY A 20 -8.57 -36.72 17.46
CA GLY A 20 -9.52 -35.79 16.87
C GLY A 20 -8.90 -34.98 15.73
N ASP A 21 -8.65 -35.66 14.61
CA ASP A 21 -8.36 -35.05 13.31
C ASP A 21 -9.32 -33.89 13.02
N LYS A 22 -8.79 -32.67 13.07
CA LYS A 22 -9.52 -31.49 12.62
C LYS A 22 -9.53 -31.50 11.09
N LYS A 23 -10.57 -32.12 10.53
CA LYS A 23 -11.09 -31.81 9.19
C LYS A 23 -11.12 -30.28 9.02
N LYS A 24 -10.28 -29.75 8.14
CA LYS A 24 -10.53 -28.47 7.48
C LYS A 24 -11.33 -28.76 6.21
N PRO A 25 -12.61 -28.40 6.12
CA PRO A 25 -13.27 -28.28 4.83
C PRO A 25 -13.10 -26.85 4.35
N ALA A 26 -12.36 -26.62 3.27
CA ALA A 26 -12.50 -25.42 2.46
C ALA A 26 -11.66 -25.55 1.19
N SER A 27 -12.25 -26.06 0.12
CA SER A 27 -12.02 -25.54 -1.23
C SER A 27 -12.91 -26.31 -2.20
N MET A 28 -14.19 -25.96 -2.19
CA MET A 28 -14.96 -25.97 -3.42
C MET A 28 -15.71 -24.65 -3.49
N LEU A 29 -15.77 -24.12 -4.71
CA LEU A 29 -16.48 -22.93 -5.18
C LEU A 29 -15.61 -21.66 -5.24
N SER A 30 -14.85 -21.55 -6.33
CA SER A 30 -14.99 -20.36 -7.18
C SER A 30 -16.30 -20.51 -7.94
N PRO A 31 -17.19 -19.52 -7.86
CA PRO A 31 -17.41 -18.67 -9.03
C PRO A 31 -17.58 -17.19 -8.64
N ASP A 32 -17.43 -16.31 -9.63
CA ASP A 32 -17.74 -14.87 -9.55
C ASP A 32 -16.70 -13.97 -8.87
N ALA A 33 -15.52 -13.83 -9.50
CA ALA A 33 -14.72 -12.61 -9.36
C ALA A 33 -15.43 -11.47 -10.10
N ASN A 34 -16.47 -10.96 -9.45
CA ASN A 34 -17.24 -9.77 -9.79
C ASN A 34 -16.33 -8.52 -9.68
N LEU A 35 -16.62 -7.50 -10.48
CA LEU A 35 -15.83 -6.29 -10.77
C LEU A 35 -15.59 -5.31 -9.59
N ASN A 36 -15.56 -5.79 -8.35
CA ASN A 36 -15.40 -4.98 -7.13
C ASN A 36 -14.47 -5.66 -6.11
N MET A 37 -13.39 -6.29 -6.56
CA MET A 37 -12.38 -6.76 -5.61
C MET A 37 -11.58 -5.55 -5.10
N PRO A 38 -11.64 -5.21 -3.80
CA PRO A 38 -10.72 -4.22 -3.26
C PRO A 38 -9.29 -4.71 -3.49
N PRO A 39 -8.34 -3.80 -3.69
CA PRO A 39 -6.94 -4.15 -3.77
C PRO A 39 -6.54 -5.06 -2.60
N LEU A 40 -5.75 -6.12 -2.85
CA LEU A 40 -5.39 -7.14 -1.85
C LEU A 40 -4.68 -6.58 -0.60
N SER A 41 -4.29 -5.30 -0.61
CA SER A 41 -3.77 -4.54 0.54
C SER A 41 -4.67 -3.39 1.03
N GLY A 42 -5.80 -3.09 0.37
CA GLY A 42 -6.78 -2.06 0.77
C GLY A 42 -6.26 -0.62 0.74
N GLN A 43 -4.96 -0.40 0.53
CA GLN A 43 -4.34 0.91 0.62
C GLN A 43 -4.56 1.70 -0.67
N MET A 44 -4.90 2.96 -0.47
CA MET A 44 -5.12 3.94 -1.53
C MET A 44 -4.08 5.04 -1.39
N PHE A 45 -3.53 5.46 -2.51
CA PHE A 45 -2.57 6.56 -2.59
C PHE A 45 -3.05 7.59 -3.60
N GLU A 46 -2.60 8.82 -3.41
CA GLU A 46 -2.76 9.92 -4.35
C GLU A 46 -1.40 10.26 -4.94
N LEU A 47 -1.34 10.33 -6.27
CA LEU A 47 -0.23 10.84 -7.04
C LEU A 47 -0.58 12.25 -7.50
N TYR A 48 0.32 13.19 -7.23
CA TYR A 48 0.25 14.55 -7.76
C TYR A 48 1.49 14.86 -8.58
N SER A 49 1.36 15.79 -9.51
CA SER A 49 2.47 16.27 -10.34
C SER A 49 2.38 17.78 -10.57
N TRP A 50 3.54 18.43 -10.64
CA TRP A 50 3.65 19.84 -10.99
C TRP A 50 4.99 20.12 -11.66
N SER A 51 5.05 21.21 -12.42
CA SER A 51 6.30 21.69 -13.01
C SER A 51 6.80 22.92 -12.25
N SER A 52 8.11 22.96 -11.98
CA SER A 52 8.78 24.11 -11.39
C SER A 52 10.20 24.20 -11.95
N GLY A 53 10.60 25.38 -12.43
CA GLY A 53 11.94 25.60 -12.98
C GLY A 53 12.30 24.71 -14.17
N GLY A 54 11.31 24.33 -15.00
CA GLY A 54 11.52 23.43 -16.15
C GLY A 54 11.63 21.94 -15.77
N GLU A 55 11.50 21.62 -14.48
CA GLU A 55 11.59 20.27 -13.95
C GLU A 55 10.22 19.76 -13.51
N TRP A 56 10.04 18.45 -13.59
CA TRP A 56 8.85 17.79 -13.07
C TRP A 56 9.07 17.32 -11.64
N TYR A 57 8.06 17.58 -10.82
CA TYR A 57 7.99 17.13 -9.46
C TYR A 57 6.72 16.32 -9.25
N PHE A 58 6.79 15.38 -8.32
CA PHE A 58 5.70 14.50 -7.99
C PHE A 58 5.60 14.36 -6.47
N SER A 59 4.47 13.85 -6.01
CA SER A 59 4.29 13.38 -4.64
C SER A 59 3.39 12.16 -4.66
N VAL A 60 3.77 11.12 -3.90
CA VAL A 60 2.94 9.93 -3.67
C VAL A 60 2.61 9.90 -2.19
N ILE A 61 1.34 10.12 -1.87
CA ILE A 61 0.85 10.32 -0.50
C ILE A 61 -0.28 9.31 -0.25
N GLU A 62 -0.34 8.73 0.95
CA GLU A 62 -1.48 7.87 1.32
C GLU A 62 -2.79 8.69 1.27
N PHE A 63 -3.85 8.08 0.77
CA PHE A 63 -5.14 8.74 0.60
C PHE A 63 -5.71 9.18 1.95
N SER A 64 -6.33 10.36 1.96
CA SER A 64 -7.09 10.88 3.09
C SER A 64 -8.35 11.57 2.57
N PRO A 65 -9.50 11.47 3.27
CA PRO A 65 -10.70 12.20 2.89
C PRO A 65 -10.57 13.73 3.08
N ALA A 66 -9.55 14.19 3.81
CA ALA A 66 -9.32 15.62 4.01
C ALA A 66 -8.80 16.26 2.70
N PRO A 67 -9.34 17.42 2.29
CA PRO A 67 -8.81 18.17 1.15
C PRO A 67 -7.34 18.52 1.36
N ARG A 68 -6.53 18.41 0.30
CA ARG A 68 -5.11 18.78 0.33
C ARG A 68 -4.88 20.12 -0.33
N ALA A 69 -4.07 20.96 0.32
CA ALA A 69 -3.58 22.19 -0.29
C ALA A 69 -2.32 21.90 -1.13
N PHE A 70 -2.09 22.72 -2.16
CA PHE A 70 -0.87 22.63 -2.97
C PHE A 70 0.40 22.72 -2.12
N ALA A 71 0.42 23.58 -1.10
CA ALA A 71 1.57 23.74 -0.21
C ALA A 71 1.95 22.44 0.53
N ASP A 72 0.95 21.62 0.90
CA ASP A 72 1.19 20.33 1.54
C ASP A 72 1.73 19.32 0.54
N ILE A 73 1.09 19.25 -0.64
CA ILE A 73 1.47 18.37 -1.77
C ILE A 73 2.92 18.64 -2.20
N SER A 74 3.28 19.92 -2.34
CA SER A 74 4.60 20.35 -2.79
C SER A 74 5.63 20.50 -1.68
N SER A 75 5.30 20.10 -0.44
CA SER A 75 6.23 20.21 0.68
C SER A 75 7.43 19.29 0.50
N GLN A 76 8.56 19.65 1.11
CA GLN A 76 9.80 18.85 1.02
C GLN A 76 9.63 17.42 1.55
N ALA A 77 8.66 17.18 2.44
CA ALA A 77 8.36 15.86 2.98
C ALA A 77 7.87 14.87 1.91
N TYR A 78 7.19 15.37 0.86
CA TYR A 78 6.56 14.53 -0.17
C TYR A 78 7.11 14.75 -1.58
N ALA A 79 7.76 15.88 -1.83
CA ALA A 79 8.26 16.23 -3.14
C ALA A 79 9.40 15.31 -3.59
N VAL A 80 9.17 14.62 -4.71
CA VAL A 80 10.17 13.85 -5.45
C VAL A 80 10.42 14.51 -6.79
N ARG A 81 11.70 14.72 -7.13
CA ARG A 81 12.11 15.38 -8.36
C ARG A 81 12.37 14.36 -9.47
N GLY A 82 11.64 14.49 -10.57
CA GLY A 82 11.83 13.72 -11.80
C GLY A 82 11.27 12.30 -11.76
N VAL A 83 11.10 11.74 -12.97
CA VAL A 83 10.46 10.43 -13.19
C VAL A 83 11.24 9.29 -12.52
N LYS A 84 12.57 9.32 -12.56
CA LYS A 84 13.41 8.30 -11.93
C LYS A 84 13.18 8.21 -10.42
N ALA A 85 13.09 9.35 -9.73
CA ALA A 85 12.83 9.37 -8.28
C ALA A 85 11.39 8.93 -7.99
N LEU A 86 10.44 9.31 -8.83
CA LEU A 86 9.07 8.81 -8.75
C LEU A 86 9.02 7.27 -8.85
N MET A 87 9.71 6.66 -9.83
CA MET A 87 9.74 5.20 -9.96
C MET A 87 10.31 4.52 -8.72
N SER A 88 11.39 5.06 -8.14
CA SER A 88 11.94 4.56 -6.88
C SER A 88 10.98 4.73 -5.70
N ARG A 89 10.11 5.74 -5.72
CA ARG A 89 9.08 5.92 -4.69
C ARG A 89 7.94 4.91 -4.88
N LEU A 90 7.53 4.68 -6.12
CA LEU A 90 6.46 3.74 -6.47
C LEU A 90 6.85 2.28 -6.21
N SER A 91 8.13 1.92 -6.27
CA SER A 91 8.58 0.56 -5.88
C SER A 91 8.40 0.26 -4.39
N GLY A 92 8.21 1.29 -3.56
CA GLY A 92 7.87 1.13 -2.13
C GLY A 92 6.37 1.05 -1.86
N VAL A 93 5.52 1.24 -2.87
CA VAL A 93 4.07 1.11 -2.72
C VAL A 93 3.73 -0.39 -2.60
N PRO A 94 2.91 -0.79 -1.62
CA PRO A 94 2.53 -2.18 -1.47
C PRO A 94 1.86 -2.74 -2.72
N GLN A 95 2.19 -3.99 -3.04
CA GLN A 95 1.52 -4.70 -4.12
C GLN A 95 0.01 -4.71 -3.91
N GLY A 96 -0.70 -4.66 -5.02
CA GLY A 96 -2.14 -4.61 -5.04
C GLY A 96 -2.71 -3.22 -4.75
N ALA A 97 -1.96 -2.22 -4.25
CA ALA A 97 -2.53 -0.91 -3.91
C ALA A 97 -3.17 -0.19 -5.12
N GLN A 98 -3.99 0.82 -4.82
CA GLN A 98 -4.59 1.70 -5.82
C GLN A 98 -3.98 3.10 -5.75
N ILE A 99 -3.60 3.66 -6.89
CA ILE A 99 -3.07 5.02 -7.00
C ILE A 99 -4.02 5.86 -7.84
N TYR A 100 -4.40 7.01 -7.29
CA TYR A 100 -5.19 8.02 -7.98
C TYR A 100 -4.30 9.19 -8.39
N TRP A 101 -4.08 9.40 -9.69
CA TRP A 101 -3.40 10.59 -10.17
C TRP A 101 -4.36 11.77 -10.17
N ASN A 102 -4.28 12.56 -9.10
CA ASN A 102 -5.22 13.64 -8.82
C ASN A 102 -4.67 14.98 -9.29
N PHE A 103 -5.45 15.68 -10.11
CA PHE A 103 -5.18 17.06 -10.56
C PHE A 103 -6.47 17.90 -10.64
N ARG A 104 -7.52 17.43 -9.96
CA ARG A 104 -8.81 18.10 -9.92
C ARG A 104 -8.78 19.22 -8.88
N ASP A 105 -9.23 20.41 -9.27
CA ASP A 105 -9.50 21.57 -8.40
C ASP A 105 -8.34 22.09 -7.51
N ILE A 106 -7.11 21.61 -7.69
CA ILE A 106 -5.92 22.11 -6.98
C ILE A 106 -5.08 22.96 -7.93
N LYS A 107 -5.00 24.27 -7.68
CA LYS A 107 -4.13 25.17 -8.45
C LYS A 107 -2.66 24.79 -8.27
N GLY A 108 -1.91 24.76 -9.36
CA GLY A 108 -0.48 24.41 -9.38
C GLY A 108 -0.19 22.95 -9.71
N VAL A 109 -1.16 22.04 -9.53
CA VAL A 109 -1.06 20.65 -9.98
C VAL A 109 -1.45 20.56 -11.45
N MET A 110 -0.68 19.79 -12.22
CA MET A 110 -0.90 19.56 -13.65
C MET A 110 -0.34 18.20 -14.07
N LEU A 111 -0.88 17.63 -15.14
CA LEU A 111 -0.33 16.40 -15.70
C LEU A 111 0.98 16.66 -16.47
N PRO A 112 1.96 15.74 -16.40
CA PRO A 112 3.15 15.79 -17.22
C PRO A 112 2.83 15.40 -18.68
N PRO A 113 3.80 15.49 -19.61
CA PRO A 113 3.63 15.02 -20.97
C PRO A 113 3.18 13.56 -21.02
N GLU A 114 2.44 13.20 -22.07
CA GLU A 114 1.85 11.87 -22.25
C GLU A 114 2.89 10.74 -22.15
N GLU A 115 4.10 10.97 -22.67
CA GLU A 115 5.22 10.03 -22.54
C GLU A 115 5.52 9.70 -21.08
N THR A 116 5.65 10.71 -20.23
CA THR A 116 5.87 10.52 -18.79
C THR A 116 4.69 9.78 -18.14
N MET A 117 3.46 10.10 -18.54
CA MET A 117 2.29 9.41 -18.01
C MET A 117 2.28 7.92 -18.38
N ARG A 118 2.66 7.61 -19.63
CA ARG A 118 2.76 6.23 -20.11
C ARG A 118 3.85 5.45 -19.36
N ASP A 119 5.02 6.04 -19.18
CA ASP A 119 6.13 5.40 -18.48
C ASP A 119 5.75 5.05 -17.03
N VAL A 120 5.03 5.96 -16.35
CA VAL A 120 4.49 5.72 -15.00
C VAL A 120 3.47 4.57 -15.01
N ALA A 121 2.53 4.59 -15.96
CA ALA A 121 1.52 3.55 -16.07
C ALA A 121 2.12 2.17 -16.36
N GLU A 122 3.14 2.09 -17.23
CA GLU A 122 3.85 0.85 -17.54
C GLU A 122 4.63 0.31 -16.33
N ALA A 123 5.28 1.18 -15.56
CA ALA A 123 5.98 0.77 -14.35
C ALA A 123 5.03 0.11 -13.33
N LEU A 124 3.82 0.65 -13.16
CA LEU A 124 2.83 0.14 -12.21
C LEU A 124 2.18 -1.18 -12.64
N LYS A 125 2.04 -1.42 -13.95
CA LYS A 125 1.53 -2.72 -14.48
C LYS A 125 2.35 -3.91 -14.00
N SER A 126 3.66 -3.76 -13.91
CA SER A 126 4.58 -4.81 -13.47
C SER A 126 4.40 -5.21 -11.99
N SER A 127 3.78 -4.32 -11.19
CA SER A 127 3.69 -4.44 -9.73
C SER A 127 2.26 -4.75 -9.24
N SER A 128 1.33 -5.06 -10.15
CA SER A 128 -0.10 -5.26 -9.85
C SER A 128 -0.72 -4.08 -9.09
N ILE A 129 -0.23 -2.86 -9.34
CA ILE A 129 -0.77 -1.61 -8.79
C ILE A 129 -1.69 -1.00 -9.83
N SER A 130 -2.92 -0.66 -9.45
CA SER A 130 -3.84 0.06 -10.33
C SER A 130 -3.55 1.56 -10.32
N LEU A 131 -3.66 2.19 -11.49
CA LEU A 131 -3.51 3.63 -11.65
C LEU A 131 -4.78 4.19 -12.31
N ASP A 132 -5.46 5.09 -11.60
CA ASP A 132 -6.61 5.82 -12.11
C ASP A 132 -6.29 7.30 -12.21
N ILE A 133 -6.52 7.90 -13.38
CA ILE A 133 -6.27 9.32 -13.61
C ILE A 133 -7.58 10.08 -13.38
N ILE A 134 -7.65 10.86 -12.30
CA ILE A 134 -8.85 11.63 -11.94
C ILE A 134 -8.88 12.92 -12.77
N ARG A 135 -9.64 12.88 -13.87
CA ARG A 135 -9.82 14.05 -14.75
C ARG A 135 -10.87 15.02 -14.20
N ARG A 136 -10.76 16.30 -14.59
CA ARG A 136 -11.79 17.32 -14.34
C ARG A 136 -13.08 16.98 -15.08
#